data_AF-A0AAU3R2K7-F1
#
_entry.id   AF-A0AAU3R2K7-F1
#
_cell.length_a   1.000
_cell.length_b   1.000
_cell.length_c   1.000
_cell.angle_alpha   90.00
_cell.angle_beta   90.00
_cell.angle_gamma   90.00
#
_symmetry.space_group_name_H-M   'P 1'
#
loop_
_entity.id
_entity.type
_entity.pdbx_description
1 polymer ?
#
loop_
_entity_poly.entity_id
_entity_poly.type
_entity_poly.pdbx_seq_one_letter_code
_entity_poly.pdbx_strand_id
1 'polypeptide(L)'
;MKIRADIAGLIRKGHTNASIAHRLGCDPATVARARQALRLPSADHLGRLYAEAVPTGRVRDYQPPSGRMPLAPAQQAANRATLLAALRGEAA
;
A
#
# COMPACT_ATOMS: atom_id res chain seq x y z
N MET A 1 8.19 -23.95 15.04
CA MET A 1 8.87 -23.29 13.90
C MET A 1 9.85 -22.26 14.45
N LYS A 2 11.12 -22.29 14.02
CA LYS A 2 12.08 -21.24 14.41
C LYS A 2 11.86 -20.01 13.52
N ILE A 3 11.47 -18.89 14.11
CA ILE A 3 11.28 -17.63 13.38
C ILE A 3 12.62 -16.91 13.33
N ARG A 4 13.11 -16.60 12.12
CA ARG A 4 14.33 -15.81 11.98
C ARG A 4 14.11 -14.39 12.53
N ALA A 5 15.07 -13.90 13.30
CA ALA A 5 14.94 -12.62 14.02
C ALA A 5 14.82 -11.41 13.08
N ASP A 6 15.44 -11.48 11.90
CA ASP A 6 15.35 -10.48 10.84
C ASP A 6 13.92 -10.33 10.28
N ILE A 7 13.25 -11.46 9.99
CA ILE A 7 11.84 -11.49 9.56
C ILE A 7 10.96 -10.88 10.64
N ALA A 8 11.11 -11.31 11.90
CA ALA A 8 10.33 -10.79 13.01
C ALA A 8 10.53 -9.27 13.21
N GLY A 9 11.76 -8.79 13.07
CA GLY A 9 12.08 -7.37 13.15
C GLY A 9 11.37 -6.55 12.06
N LEU A 10 11.38 -7.03 10.81
CA LEU A 10 10.71 -6.33 9.71
C LEU A 10 9.18 -6.39 9.80
N ILE A 11 8.61 -7.49 10.29
CA ILE A 11 7.16 -7.58 10.53
C ILE A 11 6.72 -6.54 11.57
N ARG A 12 7.44 -6.41 12.69
CA ARG A 12 7.11 -5.42 13.72
C ARG A 12 7.24 -3.97 13.24
N LYS A 13 8.12 -3.71 12.26
CA LYS A 13 8.26 -2.42 11.58
C LYS A 13 7.14 -2.13 10.56
N GLY A 14 6.20 -3.06 10.36
CA GLY A 14 5.05 -2.85 9.48
C GLY A 14 5.30 -3.17 8.00
N HIS A 15 6.41 -3.81 7.64
CA HIS A 15 6.66 -4.18 6.24
C HIS A 15 5.67 -5.24 5.73
N THR A 16 5.34 -5.19 4.44
CA THR A 16 4.52 -6.21 3.76
C THR A 16 5.30 -7.52 3.55
N ASN A 17 4.59 -8.63 3.38
CA ASN A 17 5.23 -9.93 3.14
C ASN A 17 6.12 -9.90 1.88
N ALA A 18 5.66 -9.27 0.81
CA ALA A 18 6.41 -9.12 -0.44
C ALA A 18 7.69 -8.29 -0.27
N SER A 19 7.62 -7.18 0.48
CA SER A 19 8.80 -6.34 0.76
C SER A 19 9.86 -7.10 1.56
N ILE A 20 9.44 -7.88 2.56
CA ILE A 20 10.34 -8.69 3.39
C ILE A 20 10.96 -9.82 2.56
N ALA A 21 10.15 -10.53 1.77
CA ALA A 21 10.57 -11.61 0.88
C ALA A 21 11.65 -11.13 -0.10
N HIS A 22 11.41 -10.00 -0.76
CA HIS A 22 12.36 -9.40 -1.70
C HIS A 22 13.67 -8.99 -0.99
N ARG A 23 13.59 -8.37 0.19
CA ARG A 23 14.78 -7.90 0.92
C ARG A 23 15.64 -9.04 1.46
N LEU A 24 15.03 -10.12 1.92
CA LEU A 24 15.72 -11.23 2.58
C LEU A 24 15.94 -12.43 1.65
N GLY A 25 15.51 -12.36 0.38
CA GLY A 25 15.63 -13.43 -0.60
C GLY A 25 14.88 -14.70 -0.17
N CYS A 26 13.69 -14.56 0.43
CA CYS A 26 12.91 -15.70 0.92
C CYS A 26 11.50 -15.72 0.31
N ASP A 27 10.85 -16.88 0.37
CA ASP A 27 9.50 -17.03 -0.15
C ASP A 27 8.47 -16.24 0.69
N PRO A 28 7.53 -15.48 0.07
CA PRO A 28 6.47 -14.76 0.79
C PRO A 28 5.64 -15.63 1.75
N ALA A 29 5.42 -16.91 1.43
CA ALA A 29 4.72 -17.85 2.31
C ALA A 29 5.50 -18.14 3.60
N THR A 30 6.84 -18.08 3.55
CA THR A 30 7.68 -18.17 4.76
C THR A 30 7.41 -17.00 5.70
N VAL A 31 7.30 -15.78 5.14
CA VAL A 31 6.97 -14.57 5.92
C VAL A 31 5.55 -14.63 6.46
N ALA A 32 4.59 -15.14 5.67
CA ALA A 32 3.20 -15.32 6.11
C ALA A 32 3.10 -16.29 7.30
N ARG A 33 3.80 -17.43 7.25
CA ARG A 33 3.88 -18.38 8.37
C ARG A 33 4.51 -17.76 9.60
N ALA A 34 5.60 -17.00 9.44
CA ALA A 34 6.24 -16.27 10.54
C ALA A 34 5.28 -15.27 11.20
N ARG A 35 4.51 -14.53 10.41
CA ARG A 35 3.51 -13.58 10.88
C ARG A 35 2.38 -14.25 11.65
N GLN A 36 1.88 -15.38 11.15
CA GLN A 36 0.87 -16.20 11.84
C GLN A 36 1.40 -16.74 13.18
N ALA A 37 2.64 -17.23 13.20
CA ALA A 37 3.27 -17.73 14.42
C ALA A 37 3.50 -16.63 15.47
N LEU A 38 3.69 -15.37 15.05
CA LEU A 38 3.75 -14.20 15.92
C LEU A 38 2.37 -13.66 16.34
N ARG A 39 1.27 -14.27 15.87
CA ARG A 39 -0.11 -13.81 16.08
C ARG A 39 -0.34 -12.35 15.63
N LEU A 40 0.36 -11.93 14.57
CA LEU A 40 0.21 -10.61 13.98
C LEU A 40 -0.74 -10.64 12.79
N PRO A 41 -1.53 -9.57 12.55
CA PRO A 41 -2.49 -9.52 11.44
C PRO A 41 -1.79 -9.61 10.09
N SER A 42 -2.51 -10.17 9.11
CA SER A 42 -2.00 -10.34 7.74
C SER A 42 -1.57 -8.98 7.15
N ALA A 43 -0.57 -9.01 6.27
CA ALA A 43 -0.07 -7.79 5.64
C ALA A 43 -1.16 -7.08 4.84
N ASP A 44 -2.14 -7.81 4.29
CA ASP A 44 -3.28 -7.23 3.55
C ASP A 44 -4.27 -6.52 4.47
N HIS A 45 -4.40 -6.97 5.72
CA HIS A 45 -5.19 -6.27 6.73
C HIS A 45 -4.52 -4.95 7.12
N LEU A 46 -3.19 -4.94 7.33
CA LEU A 46 -2.45 -3.70 7.57
C LEU A 46 -2.42 -2.79 6.34
N GLY A 47 -2.31 -3.36 5.14
CA GLY A 47 -2.41 -2.61 3.89
C GLY A 47 -3.76 -1.90 3.74
N ARG A 48 -4.87 -2.57 4.09
CA ARG A 48 -6.19 -1.91 4.22
C ARG A 48 -6.18 -0.81 5.28
N LEU A 49 -5.73 -1.13 6.48
CA LEU A 49 -5.78 -0.21 7.62
C LEU A 49 -4.96 1.06 7.35
N TYR A 50 -3.80 0.96 6.71
CA TYR A 50 -3.00 2.12 6.30
C TYR A 50 -3.56 2.85 5.06
N ALA A 51 -4.16 2.13 4.10
CA ALA A 51 -4.84 2.75 2.97
C ALA A 51 -6.11 3.52 3.38
N GLU A 52 -6.76 3.10 4.48
CA GLU A 52 -7.90 3.76 5.09
C GLU A 52 -7.46 4.89 6.05
N ALA A 53 -6.36 4.72 6.78
CA ALA A 53 -5.85 5.71 7.74
C ALA A 53 -5.15 6.92 7.08
N VAL A 54 -4.66 6.78 5.85
CA VAL A 54 -4.18 7.90 5.04
C VAL A 54 -5.16 8.08 3.91
N PRO A 55 -5.82 9.25 3.75
CA PRO A 55 -6.70 9.50 2.62
C PRO A 55 -5.83 9.64 1.36
N THR A 56 -5.41 8.51 0.80
CA THR A 56 -4.66 8.46 -0.46
C THR A 56 -5.52 8.86 -1.66
N GLY A 57 -6.81 9.17 -1.43
CA GLY A 57 -7.81 9.47 -2.45
C GLY A 57 -8.15 8.26 -3.34
N ARG A 58 -7.50 7.11 -3.14
CA ARG A 58 -7.76 5.88 -3.89
C ARG A 58 -8.96 5.17 -3.31
N VAL A 59 -10.12 5.41 -3.89
CA VAL A 59 -11.31 4.60 -3.61
C VAL A 59 -11.13 3.25 -4.33
N ARG A 60 -11.00 2.17 -3.56
CA ARG A 60 -10.66 0.82 -4.06
C ARG A 60 -11.61 0.36 -5.16
N ASP A 61 -12.87 0.75 -5.05
CA ASP A 61 -13.94 0.39 -5.96
C ASP A 61 -14.41 1.62 -6.77
N TYR A 62 -13.52 2.60 -6.98
CA TYR A 62 -13.83 3.76 -7.84
C TYR A 62 -14.08 3.28 -9.26
N GLN A 63 -15.32 3.39 -9.68
CA GLN A 63 -15.70 3.16 -11.06
C GLN A 63 -16.16 4.48 -11.66
N PRO A 64 -15.47 4.98 -12.71
CA PRO A 64 -15.88 6.21 -13.37
C PRO A 64 -17.26 5.98 -13.99
N PRO A 65 -18.14 7.01 -14.06
CA PRO A 65 -19.49 6.87 -14.58
C PRO A 65 -19.57 6.29 -16.00
N SER A 66 -18.50 6.46 -16.79
CA SER A 66 -18.38 5.96 -18.16
C SER A 66 -17.90 4.50 -18.25
N GLY A 67 -17.59 3.84 -17.13
CA GLY A 67 -17.05 2.48 -17.09
C GLY A 67 -15.62 2.32 -17.63
N ARG A 68 -15.03 3.38 -18.20
CA ARG A 68 -13.66 3.40 -18.71
C ARG A 68 -12.80 4.31 -17.86
N MET A 69 -11.65 3.80 -17.42
CA MET A 69 -10.63 4.65 -16.81
C MET A 69 -10.28 5.79 -17.76
N PRO A 70 -10.31 7.05 -17.30
CA PRO A 70 -9.89 8.17 -18.12
C PRO A 70 -8.36 8.11 -18.26
N LEU A 71 -7.89 7.30 -19.21
CA LEU A 71 -6.50 7.24 -19.66
C LEU A 71 -6.22 8.27 -20.75
N ALA A 72 -7.20 9.11 -21.10
CA ALA A 72 -7.04 10.14 -22.11
C ALA A 72 -5.97 11.16 -21.64
N PRO A 73 -4.94 11.46 -22.45
CA PRO A 73 -3.89 12.43 -22.11
C PRO A 73 -4.44 13.79 -21.68
N ALA A 74 -5.54 14.23 -22.29
CA ALA A 74 -6.22 15.49 -21.96
C ALA A 74 -6.75 15.50 -20.51
N GLN A 75 -7.33 14.40 -20.04
CA GLN A 75 -7.84 14.32 -18.67
C GLN A 75 -6.70 14.26 -17.65
N GLN A 76 -5.58 13.60 -17.98
CA GLN A 76 -4.39 13.58 -17.13
C GLN A 76 -3.80 14.98 -16.97
N ALA A 77 -3.75 15.77 -18.04
CA ALA A 77 -3.29 17.17 -18.00
C ALA A 77 -4.21 18.04 -17.12
N ALA A 78 -5.53 17.89 -17.27
CA ALA A 78 -6.51 18.59 -16.44
C ALA A 78 -6.35 18.22 -14.95
N ASN A 79 -6.26 16.94 -14.62
CA ASN A 79 -6.07 16.47 -13.25
C ASN A 79 -4.75 16.99 -12.64
N ARG A 80 -3.68 17.03 -13.44
CA ARG A 80 -2.37 17.59 -13.02
C ARG A 80 -2.47 19.08 -12.74
N ALA A 81 -3.17 19.85 -13.58
CA ALA A 81 -3.36 21.28 -13.36
C ALA A 81 -4.11 21.56 -12.06
N THR A 82 -5.19 20.83 -11.79
CA THR A 82 -5.96 20.94 -10.54
C THR A 82 -5.10 20.63 -9.32
N LEU A 83 -4.32 19.55 -9.35
CA LEU A 83 -3.41 19.19 -8.26
C LEU A 83 -2.38 20.28 -7.97
N LEU A 84 -1.75 20.83 -9.02
CA LEU A 84 -0.76 21.90 -8.88
C LEU A 84 -1.36 23.22 -8.37
N ALA A 85 -2.65 23.47 -8.62
CA ALA A 85 -3.35 24.62 -8.06
C ALA A 85 -3.62 24.42 -6.56
N ALA A 86 -4.12 23.24 -6.16
CA ALA A 86 -4.38 22.92 -4.75
C ALA A 86 -3.10 23.00 -3.89
N LEU A 87 -1.99 22.41 -4.36
CA LEU A 87 -0.70 22.45 -3.65
C LEU A 87 -0.13 23.86 -3.49
N ARG A 88 -0.48 24.78 -4.40
CA ARG A 88 -0.10 26.20 -4.27
C ARG A 88 -0.98 26.94 -3.27
N GLY A 89 -2.26 26.56 -3.15
CA GLY A 89 -3.20 27.15 -2.21
C GLY A 89 -3.01 26.68 -0.76
N GLU A 90 -2.56 25.45 -0.54
CA GLU A 90 -2.24 24.91 0.79
C GLU A 90 -0.87 25.38 1.33
N ALA A 91 -0.06 26.01 0.47
CA ALA A 91 1.26 26.54 0.81
C ALA A 91 1.24 28.04 1.21
N ALA A 92 0.05 28.63 1.37
CA ALA A 92 -0.17 30.01 1.82
C ALA A 92 -0.89 30.03 3.18
#